data_AF-M2Y5K6-F1
#
_entry.id   AF-M2Y5K6-F1
#
_cell.length_a   1.000
_cell.length_b   1.000
_cell.length_c   1.000
_cell.angle_alpha   90.00
_cell.angle_beta   90.00
_cell.angle_gamma   90.00
#
_symmetry.space_group_name_H-M   'P 1'
#
loop_
_entity.id
_entity.type
_entity.pdbx_description
1 polymer ?
#
loop_
_entity_poly.entity_id
_entity_poly.type
_entity_poly.pdbx_seq_one_letter_code
_entity_poly.pdbx_strand_id
1 'polypeptide(L)'
;MLVPNGQTLYYRQLLAVYIQFMVMTGLRPGEARRLRFMDIKDGYVVLQESKTKVRKVVGVAGFSGIISFLHDVHQALYGRDVHDEEENPFPRPTDYLWRDYHKDEPIHDFKRSFNELLAYCGIVNDEHQNGKITIYSLRHTYAHFRIVYGGVNDVYLLAQNMGTSVQMIEKYYGHLEPLHRKDELKRVHRNSASDKLMDNINDLFGLPPFEL
;
A
#
# COMPACT_ATOMS: atom_id res chain seq x y z
N MET A 1 9.52 8.93 31.75
CA MET A 1 9.57 8.56 30.33
C MET A 1 10.72 9.34 29.70
N LEU A 2 11.80 8.69 29.25
CA LEU A 2 12.96 9.40 28.69
C LEU A 2 12.54 10.09 27.38
N VAL A 3 12.76 11.40 27.29
CA VAL A 3 12.57 12.14 26.03
C VAL A 3 13.60 11.61 25.03
N PRO A 4 13.18 11.08 23.87
CA PRO A 4 14.13 10.55 22.90
C PRO A 4 15.07 11.66 22.40
N ASN A 5 16.35 11.34 22.19
CA ASN A 5 17.23 12.24 21.44
C ASN A 5 16.72 12.39 19.99
N GLY A 6 17.12 13.47 19.30
CA GLY A 6 16.61 13.80 17.96
C GLY A 6 16.73 12.66 16.95
N GLN A 7 17.84 11.91 17.00
CA GLN A 7 18.06 10.72 16.17
C GLN A 7 17.03 9.62 16.42
N THR A 8 16.78 9.28 17.69
CA THR A 8 15.81 8.24 18.04
C THR A 8 14.40 8.63 17.63
N LEU A 9 14.03 9.90 17.82
CA LEU A 9 12.73 10.41 17.39
C LEU A 9 12.58 10.31 15.86
N TYR A 10 13.58 10.75 15.10
CA TYR A 10 13.60 10.69 13.64
C TYR A 10 13.37 9.27 13.13
N TYR A 11 14.16 8.28 13.56
CA TYR A 11 14.00 6.91 13.07
C TYR A 11 12.66 6.28 13.47
N ARG A 12 12.07 6.66 14.62
CA ARG A 12 10.75 6.17 15.04
C ARG A 12 9.63 6.78 14.19
N GLN A 13 9.71 8.08 13.90
CA GLN A 13 8.77 8.73 12.98
C GLN A 13 8.90 8.13 11.57
N LEU A 14 10.14 7.96 11.09
CA LEU A 14 10.40 7.40 9.78
C LEU A 14 9.90 5.95 9.65
N LEU A 15 10.06 5.13 10.69
CA LEU A 15 9.48 3.79 10.74
C LEU A 15 7.95 3.83 10.66
N ALA A 16 7.29 4.72 11.42
CA ALA A 16 5.84 4.82 11.42
C ALA A 16 5.29 5.19 10.04
N VAL A 17 5.92 6.19 9.38
CA VAL A 17 5.60 6.58 8.01
C VAL A 17 5.88 5.43 7.04
N TYR A 18 7.03 4.75 7.18
CA TYR A 18 7.38 3.60 6.33
C TYR A 18 6.34 2.49 6.39
N ILE A 19 5.86 2.15 7.58
CA ILE A 19 4.82 1.12 7.76
C ILE A 19 3.56 1.50 7.00
N GLN A 20 3.07 2.72 7.21
CA GLN A 20 1.85 3.19 6.55
C GLN A 20 2.04 3.28 5.03
N PHE A 21 3.16 3.83 4.56
CA PHE A 21 3.52 3.92 3.14
C PHE A 21 3.49 2.55 2.46
N MET A 22 4.06 1.52 3.09
CA MET A 22 4.06 0.16 2.58
C MET A 22 2.64 -0.44 2.51
N VAL A 23 1.83 -0.21 3.54
CA VAL A 23 0.41 -0.65 3.59
C VAL A 23 -0.46 0.12 2.61
N MET A 24 -0.06 1.32 2.18
CA MET A 24 -0.84 2.16 1.27
C MET A 24 -0.48 1.98 -0.21
N THR A 25 0.69 1.44 -0.51
CA THR A 25 1.19 1.28 -1.88
C THR A 25 1.31 -0.18 -2.31
N GLY A 26 1.52 -1.09 -1.36
CA GLY A 26 1.77 -2.50 -1.66
C GLY A 26 3.11 -2.75 -2.33
N LEU A 27 4.08 -1.84 -2.24
CA LEU A 27 5.42 -2.02 -2.79
C LEU A 27 6.18 -3.16 -2.14
N ARG A 28 7.19 -3.71 -2.84
CA ARG A 28 8.18 -4.58 -2.20
C ARG A 28 9.12 -3.72 -1.36
N PRO A 29 9.64 -4.23 -0.23
CA PRO A 29 10.59 -3.47 0.60
C PRO A 29 11.84 -3.01 -0.19
N GLY A 30 12.30 -3.85 -1.14
CA GLY A 30 13.41 -3.50 -2.02
C GLY A 30 13.09 -2.41 -3.04
N GLU A 31 11.84 -2.31 -3.52
CA GLU A 31 11.37 -1.24 -4.42
C GLU A 31 11.29 0.09 -3.66
N ALA A 32 10.80 0.05 -2.41
CA ALA A 32 10.64 1.25 -1.61
C ALA A 32 11.97 1.87 -1.13
N ARG A 33 13.00 1.04 -0.89
CA ARG A 33 14.26 1.44 -0.24
C ARG A 33 14.92 2.68 -0.85
N ARG A 34 14.98 2.76 -2.18
CA ARG A 34 15.75 3.79 -2.90
C ARG A 34 14.88 4.90 -3.49
N LEU A 35 13.60 4.93 -3.14
CA LEU A 35 12.72 5.99 -3.60
C LEU A 35 13.18 7.35 -3.08
N ARG A 36 12.99 8.37 -3.91
CA ARG A 36 13.29 9.77 -3.63
C ARG A 36 12.02 10.61 -3.69
N PHE A 37 12.07 11.83 -3.16
CA PHE A 37 10.92 12.74 -3.21
C PHE A 37 10.48 13.04 -4.65
N MET A 38 11.40 13.11 -5.61
CA MET A 38 11.08 13.28 -7.03
C MET A 38 10.26 12.13 -7.65
N ASP A 39 10.33 10.92 -7.07
CA ASP A 39 9.58 9.75 -7.52
C ASP A 39 8.12 9.81 -7.07
N ILE A 40 7.81 10.66 -6.09
CA ILE A 40 6.44 10.89 -5.63
C ILE A 40 5.76 11.90 -6.54
N LYS A 41 4.55 11.56 -6.97
CA LYS A 41 3.64 12.40 -7.74
C LYS A 41 2.28 12.44 -7.03
N ASP A 42 1.39 13.29 -7.51
CA ASP A 42 0.06 13.41 -6.94
C ASP A 42 -0.70 12.07 -7.00
N GLY A 43 -0.85 11.43 -5.85
CA GLY A 43 -1.53 10.14 -5.68
C GLY A 43 -0.75 8.88 -6.10
N TYR A 44 0.50 8.98 -6.61
CA TYR A 44 1.24 7.79 -7.04
C TYR A 44 2.76 7.91 -6.94
N VAL A 45 3.43 6.76 -6.95
CA VAL A 45 4.89 6.59 -6.97
C VAL A 45 5.34 6.14 -8.35
N VAL A 46 6.44 6.69 -8.86
CA VAL A 46 7.08 6.26 -10.10
C VAL A 46 8.24 5.33 -9.80
N LEU A 47 8.16 4.09 -10.30
CA LEU A 47 9.22 3.11 -10.21
C LEU A 47 9.88 2.87 -11.56
N GLN A 48 11.20 2.96 -11.59
CA GLN A 48 11.98 2.51 -12.74
C GLN A 48 12.33 1.02 -12.58
N GLU A 49 11.68 0.16 -13.37
CA GLU A 49 11.93 -1.29 -13.35
C GLU A 49 13.08 -1.69 -14.29
N SER A 50 13.27 -0.92 -15.36
CA SER A 50 14.38 -1.07 -16.31
C SER A 50 14.68 0.26 -17.00
N LYS A 51 15.63 0.28 -17.95
CA LYS A 51 15.90 1.47 -18.77
C LYS A 51 14.66 1.99 -19.52
N THR A 52 13.73 1.10 -19.88
CA THR A 52 12.56 1.44 -20.72
C THR A 52 11.22 1.21 -20.03
N LYS A 53 11.20 0.46 -18.92
CA LYS A 53 9.96 0.11 -18.21
C LYS A 53 9.81 0.92 -16.94
N VAL A 54 8.72 1.68 -16.89
CA VAL A 54 8.29 2.45 -15.73
C VAL A 54 6.97 1.88 -15.23
N ARG A 55 6.85 1.65 -13.92
CA ARG A 55 5.59 1.32 -13.27
C ARG A 55 5.15 2.51 -12.42
N LYS A 56 3.89 2.92 -12.58
CA LYS A 56 3.24 3.89 -11.68
C LYS A 56 2.45 3.11 -10.64
N VAL A 57 2.75 3.31 -9.38
CA VAL A 57 2.10 2.63 -8.26
C VAL A 57 1.20 3.63 -7.55
N VAL A 58 -0.10 3.46 -7.72
CA VAL A 58 -1.13 4.31 -7.13
C VAL A 58 -1.24 4.01 -5.63
N GLY A 59 -1.12 5.06 -4.81
CA GLY A 59 -1.37 4.98 -3.38
C GLY A 59 -2.87 5.00 -3.09
N VAL A 60 -3.28 4.41 -1.96
CA VAL A 60 -4.66 4.54 -1.48
C VAL A 60 -4.95 5.94 -0.93
N ALA A 61 -6.22 6.23 -0.64
CA ALA A 61 -6.64 7.51 -0.08
C ALA A 61 -5.83 7.88 1.18
N GLY A 62 -5.45 9.15 1.31
CA GLY A 62 -4.59 9.66 2.38
C GLY A 62 -3.09 9.60 2.08
N PHE A 63 -2.67 9.02 0.95
CA PHE A 63 -1.26 8.88 0.58
C PHE A 63 -0.52 10.22 0.61
N SER A 64 -1.10 11.27 0.04
CA SER A 64 -0.51 12.61 0.02
C SER A 64 -0.27 13.17 1.43
N GLY A 65 -1.17 12.90 2.39
CA GLY A 65 -1.00 13.34 3.78
C GLY A 65 0.20 12.70 4.48
N ILE A 66 0.48 11.42 4.19
CA ILE A 66 1.69 10.75 4.69
C ILE A 66 2.95 11.35 4.09
N ILE A 67 2.93 11.68 2.80
CA ILE A 67 4.07 12.31 2.14
C ILE A 67 4.32 13.71 2.71
N SER A 68 3.27 14.48 2.99
CA SER A 68 3.39 15.77 3.69
C SER A 68 4.01 15.60 5.07
N PHE A 69 3.53 14.65 5.88
CA PHE A 69 4.14 14.40 7.19
C PHE A 69 5.61 13.95 7.08
N LEU A 70 5.95 13.15 6.07
CA LEU A 70 7.34 12.76 5.82
C LEU A 70 8.22 13.97 5.44
N HIS A 71 7.67 14.91 4.66
CA HIS A 71 8.33 16.18 4.36
C HIS A 71 8.65 16.93 5.65
N ASP A 72 7.69 17.05 6.57
CA ASP A 72 7.88 17.71 7.87
C ASP A 72 8.96 17.02 8.73
N VAL A 73 9.01 15.68 8.72
CA VAL A 73 10.05 14.91 9.43
C VAL A 73 11.45 15.22 8.89
N HIS A 74 11.61 15.34 7.57
CA HIS A 74 12.88 15.72 6.96
C HIS A 74 13.21 17.20 7.20
N GLN A 75 12.23 18.10 7.10
CA GLN A 75 12.42 19.53 7.37
C GLN A 75 12.85 19.79 8.82
N ALA A 76 12.23 19.11 9.79
CA ALA A 76 12.59 19.27 11.21
C ALA A 76 14.01 18.78 11.55
N LEU A 77 14.58 17.92 10.70
CA LEU A 77 15.95 17.41 10.82
C LEU A 77 16.96 18.35 10.12
N TYR A 78 16.71 18.69 8.86
CA TYR A 78 17.70 19.38 8.01
C TYR A 78 17.46 20.89 7.87
N GLY A 79 16.23 21.36 8.05
CA GLY A 79 15.89 22.79 8.04
C GLY A 79 16.47 23.58 9.22
N ARG A 80 17.10 22.93 10.21
CA ARG A 80 17.79 23.62 11.31
C ARG A 80 19.17 24.16 10.93
N ASP A 81 19.81 23.58 9.91
CA ASP A 81 21.16 23.96 9.46
C ASP A 81 21.13 24.91 8.25
N VAL A 82 19.93 25.26 7.77
CA VAL A 82 19.72 26.06 6.57
C VAL A 82 19.24 27.44 6.99
N HIS A 83 20.08 28.45 6.78
CA HIS A 83 19.74 29.83 7.08
C HIS A 83 18.72 30.44 6.11
N ASP A 84 18.44 29.79 4.97
CA ASP A 84 17.53 30.29 3.94
C ASP A 84 16.75 29.15 3.24
N GLU A 85 15.48 28.98 3.61
CA GLU A 85 14.58 27.96 3.03
C GLU A 85 14.31 28.22 1.53
N GLU A 86 14.44 29.46 1.06
CA GLU A 86 14.24 29.82 -0.35
C GLU A 86 15.39 29.34 -1.25
N GLU A 87 16.63 29.32 -0.74
CA GLU A 87 17.81 28.88 -1.51
C GLU A 87 18.07 27.37 -1.42
N ASN A 88 17.58 26.70 -0.37
CA ASN A 88 17.81 25.27 -0.17
C ASN A 88 16.57 24.56 0.39
N PRO A 89 15.56 24.29 -0.45
CA PRO A 89 14.33 23.65 -0.03
C PRO A 89 14.62 22.22 0.43
N PHE A 90 14.34 21.93 1.70
CA PHE A 90 14.39 20.59 2.25
C PHE A 90 12.99 20.01 2.46
N PRO A 91 12.84 18.68 2.31
CA PRO A 91 13.73 17.80 1.55
C PRO A 91 13.84 18.18 0.07
N ARG A 92 15.01 17.98 -0.52
CA ARG A 92 15.25 18.20 -1.95
C ARG A 92 14.59 17.06 -2.75
N PRO A 93 14.21 17.29 -4.02
CA PRO A 93 13.65 16.23 -4.86
C PRO A 93 14.54 14.98 -4.98
N THR A 94 15.86 15.15 -4.91
CA THR A 94 16.84 14.04 -5.00
C THR A 94 17.06 13.30 -3.69
N ASP A 95 16.57 13.81 -2.55
CA ASP A 95 16.76 13.18 -1.26
C ASP A 95 15.94 11.88 -1.16
N TYR A 96 16.50 10.87 -0.50
CA TYR A 96 15.81 9.62 -0.25
C TYR A 96 14.67 9.82 0.74
N LEU A 97 13.52 9.18 0.48
CA LEU A 97 12.40 9.19 1.43
C LEU A 97 12.82 8.56 2.78
N TRP A 98 13.60 7.48 2.72
CA TRP A 98 14.09 6.72 3.88
C TRP A 98 15.57 6.99 4.15
N ARG A 99 15.97 8.26 4.20
CA ARG A 99 17.36 8.66 4.40
C ARG A 99 17.86 8.30 5.81
N ASP A 100 19.15 7.97 5.91
CA ASP A 100 19.81 7.80 7.20
C ASP A 100 20.05 9.15 7.89
N TYR A 101 20.03 9.15 9.23
CA TYR A 101 20.21 10.36 10.01
C TYR A 101 21.61 10.99 9.80
N HIS A 102 22.65 10.17 9.65
CA HIS A 102 24.05 10.62 9.62
C HIS A 102 24.66 10.63 8.23
N LYS A 103 24.07 9.91 7.28
CA LYS A 103 24.63 9.67 5.94
C LYS A 103 23.66 10.08 4.86
N ASP A 104 24.20 10.52 3.72
CA ASP A 104 23.42 10.76 2.52
C ASP A 104 23.08 9.46 1.75
N GLU A 105 22.59 8.47 2.49
CA GLU A 105 22.29 7.12 2.00
C GLU A 105 20.90 6.71 2.50
N PRO A 106 20.19 5.81 1.78
CA PRO A 106 18.96 5.25 2.29
C PRO A 106 19.26 4.24 3.39
N ILE A 107 18.39 4.18 4.40
CA ILE A 107 18.37 3.11 5.40
C ILE A 107 18.25 1.75 4.69
N HIS A 108 19.14 0.83 5.05
CA HIS A 108 19.20 -0.49 4.41
C HIS A 108 17.89 -1.28 4.58
N ASP A 109 17.38 -1.36 5.80
CA ASP A 109 16.06 -1.90 6.13
C ASP A 109 15.61 -1.47 7.53
N PHE A 110 14.32 -1.63 7.81
CA PHE A 110 13.71 -1.34 9.10
C PHE A 110 13.47 -2.61 9.95
N LYS A 111 14.08 -3.76 9.61
CA LYS A 111 13.65 -5.07 10.16
C LYS A 111 13.77 -5.11 11.68
N ARG A 112 14.87 -4.60 12.21
CA ARG A 112 15.13 -4.59 13.65
C ARG A 112 14.09 -3.77 14.41
N SER A 113 13.94 -2.50 14.04
CA SER A 113 13.02 -1.57 14.71
C SER A 113 11.56 -1.99 14.54
N PHE A 114 11.21 -2.58 13.38
CA PHE A 114 9.88 -3.18 13.18
C PHE A 114 9.65 -4.39 14.09
N ASN A 115 10.62 -5.30 14.21
CA ASN A 115 10.49 -6.45 15.12
C ASN A 115 10.37 -6.01 16.59
N GLU A 116 11.12 -4.99 17.00
CA GLU A 116 11.02 -4.40 18.34
C GLU A 116 9.62 -3.77 18.57
N LEU A 117 9.08 -3.08 17.57
CA LEU A 117 7.70 -2.55 17.62
C LEU A 117 6.66 -3.68 17.72
N LEU A 118 6.79 -4.75 16.95
CA LEU A 118 5.88 -5.90 17.01
C LEU A 118 5.92 -6.57 18.40
N ALA A 119 7.12 -6.72 18.98
CA ALA A 119 7.29 -7.27 20.32
C ALA A 119 6.66 -6.36 21.38
N TYR A 120 6.84 -5.05 21.26
CA TYR A 120 6.18 -4.06 22.13
C TYR A 120 4.65 -4.14 22.05
N CYS A 121 4.11 -4.34 20.84
CA CYS A 121 2.67 -4.47 20.61
C CYS A 121 2.12 -5.88 20.93
N GLY A 122 2.97 -6.87 21.24
CA GLY A 122 2.56 -8.24 21.53
C GLY A 122 2.11 -9.06 20.31
N ILE A 123 2.45 -8.65 19.07
CA ILE A 123 1.96 -9.25 17.81
C ILE A 123 3.10 -9.80 16.94
N VAL A 124 4.03 -10.54 17.54
CA VAL A 124 5.22 -11.03 16.82
C VAL A 124 4.87 -12.07 15.74
N ASN A 125 3.81 -12.85 15.96
CA ASN A 125 3.37 -13.91 15.08
C ASN A 125 1.97 -13.61 14.53
N ASP A 126 1.75 -14.03 13.28
CA ASP A 126 0.44 -14.06 12.66
C ASP A 126 -0.32 -15.28 13.20
N GLU A 127 -1.38 -15.02 13.96
CA GLU A 127 -2.24 -16.05 14.57
C GLU A 127 -2.96 -16.91 13.51
N HIS A 128 -3.15 -16.41 12.29
CA HIS A 128 -3.87 -17.09 11.22
C HIS A 128 -2.93 -17.85 10.28
N GLN A 129 -1.74 -17.33 10.01
CA GLN A 129 -0.78 -17.94 9.07
C GLN A 129 0.34 -18.75 9.76
N ASN A 130 0.34 -18.80 11.09
CA ASN A 130 1.32 -19.52 11.91
C ASN A 130 2.78 -19.17 11.52
N GLY A 131 3.03 -17.88 11.28
CA GLY A 131 4.29 -17.36 10.77
C GLY A 131 4.69 -16.03 11.41
N LYS A 132 5.98 -15.73 11.41
CA LYS A 132 6.51 -14.48 11.98
C LYS A 132 6.08 -13.27 11.14
N ILE A 133 5.55 -12.22 11.77
CA ILE A 133 5.27 -10.96 11.08
C ILE A 133 6.59 -10.28 10.73
N THR A 134 6.71 -9.83 9.48
CA THR A 134 7.89 -9.14 8.97
C THR A 134 7.49 -7.92 8.15
N ILE A 135 8.44 -7.09 7.74
CA ILE A 135 8.15 -5.96 6.84
C ILE A 135 7.44 -6.42 5.55
N TYR A 136 7.75 -7.63 5.06
CA TYR A 136 7.10 -8.17 3.87
C TYR A 136 5.59 -8.41 4.10
N SER A 137 5.18 -8.69 5.34
CA SER A 137 3.78 -8.83 5.74
C SER A 137 2.95 -7.55 5.51
N LEU A 138 3.57 -6.37 5.48
CA LEU A 138 2.87 -5.11 5.18
C LEU A 138 2.34 -5.07 3.75
N ARG A 139 3.08 -5.65 2.79
CA ARG A 139 2.62 -5.82 1.41
C ARG A 139 1.44 -6.78 1.34
N HIS A 140 1.44 -7.82 2.18
CA HIS A 140 0.30 -8.73 2.28
C HIS A 140 -0.92 -8.04 2.88
N THR A 141 -0.70 -7.20 3.88
CA THR A 141 -1.75 -6.37 4.51
C THR A 141 -2.41 -5.46 3.48
N TYR A 142 -1.62 -4.78 2.63
CA TYR A 142 -2.17 -3.98 1.51
C TYR A 142 -3.10 -4.80 0.63
N ALA A 143 -2.65 -5.97 0.14
CA ALA A 143 -3.45 -6.80 -0.76
C ALA A 143 -4.75 -7.27 -0.09
N HIS A 144 -4.67 -7.74 1.15
CA HIS A 144 -5.84 -8.13 1.93
C HIS A 144 -6.82 -6.97 2.10
N PHE A 145 -6.34 -5.78 2.47
CA PHE A 145 -7.20 -4.61 2.62
C PHE A 145 -7.86 -4.19 1.31
N ARG A 146 -7.15 -4.26 0.17
CA ARG A 146 -7.74 -3.94 -1.13
C ARG A 146 -8.83 -4.92 -1.55
N ILE A 147 -8.63 -6.20 -1.30
CA ILE A 147 -9.58 -7.26 -1.66
C ILE A 147 -10.80 -7.25 -0.73
N VAL A 148 -10.60 -7.15 0.58
CA VAL A 148 -11.67 -7.32 1.57
C VAL A 148 -12.42 -6.02 1.83
N TYR A 149 -11.71 -4.89 1.94
CA TYR A 149 -12.30 -3.60 2.34
C TYR A 149 -12.34 -2.57 1.22
N GLY A 150 -11.39 -2.66 0.28
CA GLY A 150 -11.20 -1.65 -0.76
C GLY A 150 -12.07 -1.82 -2.00
N GLY A 151 -12.91 -2.87 -2.06
CA GLY A 151 -13.74 -3.18 -3.23
C GLY A 151 -12.92 -3.34 -4.52
N VAL A 152 -11.64 -3.74 -4.42
CA VAL A 152 -10.82 -4.03 -5.59
C VAL A 152 -11.15 -5.42 -6.07
N ASN A 153 -12.07 -5.44 -7.02
CA ASN A 153 -12.62 -6.66 -7.59
C ASN A 153 -11.80 -7.11 -8.82
N ASP A 154 -11.03 -6.18 -9.38
CA ASP A 154 -10.12 -6.44 -10.46
C ASP A 154 -8.74 -6.88 -9.92
N VAL A 155 -8.58 -8.20 -9.84
CA VAL A 155 -7.32 -8.86 -9.45
C VAL A 155 -6.17 -8.47 -10.37
N TYR A 156 -6.45 -8.20 -11.65
CA TYR A 156 -5.43 -7.77 -12.61
C TYR A 156 -4.90 -6.38 -12.30
N LEU A 157 -5.77 -5.41 -12.01
CA LEU A 157 -5.35 -4.07 -11.57
C LEU A 157 -4.54 -4.12 -10.27
N LEU A 158 -4.96 -4.96 -9.32
CA LEU A 158 -4.21 -5.16 -8.08
C LEU A 158 -2.80 -5.73 -8.37
N ALA A 159 -2.72 -6.76 -9.21
CA ALA A 159 -1.47 -7.39 -9.62
C ALA A 159 -0.53 -6.40 -10.33
N GLN A 160 -1.07 -5.56 -11.23
CA GLN A 160 -0.32 -4.50 -11.90
C GLN A 160 0.26 -3.48 -10.91
N ASN A 161 -0.56 -2.96 -9.98
CA ASN A 161 -0.10 -1.97 -9.00
C ASN A 161 1.02 -2.55 -8.12
N MET A 162 0.81 -3.77 -7.63
CA MET A 162 1.79 -4.48 -6.82
C MET A 162 3.02 -4.95 -7.61
N GLY A 163 2.95 -5.01 -8.94
CA GLY A 163 4.02 -5.56 -9.79
C GLY A 163 4.23 -7.04 -9.54
N THR A 164 3.16 -7.81 -9.48
CA THR A 164 3.17 -9.28 -9.38
C THR A 164 2.23 -9.89 -10.42
N SER A 165 2.16 -11.21 -10.49
CA SER A 165 1.25 -11.89 -11.42
C SER A 165 -0.11 -12.14 -10.78
N VAL A 166 -1.15 -12.23 -11.61
CA VAL A 166 -2.50 -12.61 -11.16
C VAL A 166 -2.47 -13.95 -10.42
N GLN A 167 -1.72 -14.92 -10.96
CA GLN A 167 -1.56 -16.24 -10.35
C GLN A 167 -0.99 -16.18 -8.93
N MET A 168 -0.11 -15.21 -8.66
CA MET A 168 0.41 -15.00 -7.31
C MET A 168 -0.67 -14.41 -6.39
N ILE A 169 -1.48 -13.47 -6.87
CA ILE A 169 -2.61 -12.95 -6.07
C ILE A 169 -3.62 -14.07 -5.78
N GLU A 170 -4.02 -14.86 -6.78
CA GLU A 170 -4.95 -15.99 -6.60
C GLU A 170 -4.40 -17.03 -5.64
N LYS A 171 -3.11 -17.39 -5.76
CA LYS A 171 -2.47 -18.34 -4.85
C LYS A 171 -2.57 -17.93 -3.38
N TYR A 172 -2.39 -16.64 -3.09
CA TYR A 172 -2.38 -16.15 -1.70
C TYR A 172 -3.75 -15.70 -1.20
N TYR A 173 -4.66 -15.27 -2.07
CA TYR A 173 -5.91 -14.61 -1.67
C TYR A 173 -7.17 -15.19 -2.34
N GLY A 174 -7.05 -16.17 -3.23
CA GLY A 174 -8.19 -16.78 -3.92
C GLY A 174 -9.18 -17.47 -2.99
N HIS A 175 -8.77 -17.80 -1.76
CA HIS A 175 -9.66 -18.36 -0.73
C HIS A 175 -10.59 -17.30 -0.10
N LEU A 176 -10.30 -16.00 -0.27
CA LEU A 176 -11.11 -14.91 0.28
C LEU A 176 -12.37 -14.63 -0.58
N GLU A 177 -12.58 -15.35 -1.69
CA GLU A 177 -13.45 -14.93 -2.80
C GLU A 177 -14.98 -15.10 -2.65
N PRO A 178 -15.57 -16.19 -2.14
CA PRO A 178 -17.01 -16.40 -2.39
C PRO A 178 -17.94 -15.51 -1.56
N LEU A 179 -17.63 -15.28 -0.28
CA LEU A 179 -18.53 -14.58 0.63
C LEU A 179 -18.40 -13.06 0.58
N HIS A 180 -17.20 -12.55 0.29
CA HIS A 180 -16.92 -11.11 0.23
C HIS A 180 -17.34 -10.49 -1.11
N ARG A 181 -17.53 -11.31 -2.17
CA ARG A 181 -17.97 -10.87 -3.50
C ARG A 181 -19.45 -11.14 -3.79
N LYS A 182 -20.25 -11.41 -2.76
CA LYS A 182 -21.70 -11.67 -2.91
C LYS A 182 -22.41 -10.55 -3.68
N ASP A 183 -22.01 -9.30 -3.47
CA ASP A 183 -22.63 -8.16 -4.13
C ASP A 183 -22.20 -8.01 -5.59
N GLU A 184 -21.08 -8.61 -6.01
CA GLU A 184 -20.65 -8.64 -7.41
C GLU A 184 -21.37 -9.72 -8.21
N LEU A 185 -21.54 -10.92 -7.63
CA LEU A 185 -22.28 -12.01 -8.26
C LEU A 185 -23.75 -11.64 -8.51
N LYS A 186 -24.29 -10.70 -7.73
CA LYS A 186 -25.64 -10.15 -7.90
C LYS A 186 -25.73 -9.04 -8.96
N ARG A 187 -24.63 -8.37 -9.30
CA ARG A 187 -24.64 -7.26 -10.27
C ARG A 187 -24.59 -7.78 -11.70
N VAL A 188 -25.75 -7.81 -12.36
CA VAL A 188 -25.86 -8.18 -13.79
C VAL A 188 -26.14 -6.94 -14.63
N HIS A 189 -25.40 -6.78 -15.73
CA HIS A 189 -25.79 -5.87 -16.80
C HIS A 189 -26.84 -6.55 -17.69
N ARG A 190 -28.08 -6.07 -17.63
CA ARG A 190 -29.19 -6.55 -18.48
C ARG A 190 -28.84 -6.39 -19.96
N ASN A 191 -28.92 -7.48 -20.73
CA ASN A 191 -28.89 -7.42 -22.19
C ASN A 191 -29.97 -8.32 -22.80
N SER A 192 -30.55 -7.84 -23.88
CA SER A 192 -32.00 -7.83 -24.16
C SER A 192 -32.62 -9.11 -24.77
N ALA A 193 -31.98 -10.28 -24.62
CA ALA A 193 -32.50 -11.58 -25.07
C ALA A 193 -32.63 -12.61 -23.94
N SER A 194 -31.64 -12.70 -23.06
CA SER A 194 -31.68 -13.59 -21.88
C SER A 194 -32.77 -13.18 -20.90
N ASP A 195 -32.97 -11.88 -20.70
CA ASP A 195 -33.99 -11.37 -19.78
C ASP A 195 -35.39 -11.71 -20.26
N LYS A 196 -35.66 -11.52 -21.56
CA LYS A 196 -36.96 -11.89 -22.17
C LYS A 196 -37.23 -13.39 -22.07
N LEU A 197 -36.19 -14.22 -22.20
CA LEU A 197 -36.34 -15.66 -22.01
C LEU A 197 -36.71 -16.00 -20.57
N MET A 198 -36.04 -15.39 -19.59
CA MET A 198 -36.33 -15.62 -18.17
C MET A 198 -37.72 -15.10 -17.79
N ASP A 199 -38.10 -13.92 -18.26
CA ASP A 199 -39.43 -13.35 -18.03
C ASP A 199 -40.54 -14.25 -18.65
N ASN A 200 -40.35 -14.69 -19.89
CA ASN A 200 -41.31 -15.60 -20.54
C ASN A 200 -41.41 -16.97 -19.84
N ILE A 201 -40.30 -17.50 -19.32
CA ILE A 201 -40.30 -18.73 -18.52
C ILE A 201 -41.05 -18.51 -17.21
N ASN A 202 -40.81 -17.38 -16.53
CA ASN A 202 -41.48 -17.07 -15.28
C ASN A 202 -42.98 -16.93 -15.46
N ASP A 203 -43.43 -16.24 -16.52
CA ASP A 203 -44.84 -16.09 -16.87
C ASP A 203 -45.48 -17.44 -17.24
N LEU A 204 -44.78 -18.28 -18.00
CA LEU A 204 -45.29 -19.58 -18.43
C LEU A 204 -45.47 -20.56 -17.26
N PHE A 205 -44.59 -20.51 -16.26
CA PHE A 205 -44.58 -21.44 -15.13
C PHE A 205 -45.07 -20.84 -13.81
N GLY A 206 -45.48 -19.56 -13.79
CA GLY A 206 -45.93 -18.86 -12.59
C GLY A 206 -44.83 -18.70 -11.53
N LEU A 207 -43.58 -18.57 -11.96
CA LEU A 207 -42.44 -18.37 -11.06
C LEU A 207 -42.37 -16.90 -10.61
N PRO A 208 -41.84 -16.62 -9.41
CA PRO A 208 -41.59 -15.25 -8.99
C PRO A 208 -40.66 -14.53 -10.00
N PRO A 209 -40.79 -13.21 -10.14
CA PRO A 209 -39.90 -12.44 -10.99
C PRO A 209 -38.45 -12.72 -10.61
N PHE A 210 -37.60 -12.86 -11.62
CA PHE A 210 -36.18 -13.05 -11.41
C PHE A 210 -35.56 -11.74 -10.89
N GLU A 211 -35.46 -11.61 -9.57
CA GLU A 211 -34.77 -10.53 -8.89
C GLU A 211 -33.29 -10.91 -8.69
N LEU A 212 -32.38 -10.10 -9.23
CA LEU A 212 -30.93 -10.23 -9.09
C LEU A 212 -30.40 -9.40 -7.92
#